data_AF-K1ZXN1-F1
#
_entry.id   AF-K1ZXN1-F1
#
_cell.length_a   1.000
_cell.length_b   1.000
_cell.length_c   1.000
_cell.angle_alpha   90.00
_cell.angle_beta   90.00
_cell.angle_gamma   90.00
#
_symmetry.space_group_name_H-M   'P 1'
#
loop_
_entity.id
_entity.type
_entity.pdbx_description
1 polymer ?
#
loop_
_entity_poly.entity_id
_entity_poly.type
_entity_poly.pdbx_seq_one_letter_code
_entity_poly.pdbx_strand_id
1 'polypeptide(L)' 'GGGRMWIEEKIGKRVNEMRLDDLKATGAQTAATACPFCKIMIADAISQTGSGEKIQTFDVVEILSKSCNI' A
#
# COMPACT_ATOMS: atom_id res chain seq x y z
N GLY A 1 -2.22 8.08 6.59
CA GLY A 1 -2.30 7.77 5.15
C GLY A 1 -1.22 8.52 4.40
N GLY A 2 -1.24 8.51 3.07
CA GLY A 2 -0.16 8.99 2.17
C GLY A 2 0.54 10.30 2.56
N GLY A 3 -0.19 11.29 3.11
CA GLY A 3 0.38 12.58 3.53
C GLY A 3 1.43 12.52 4.66
N ARG A 4 1.59 11.36 5.31
CA ARG A 4 2.60 11.11 6.35
C ARG A 4 3.83 10.36 5.82
N MET A 5 3.91 10.08 4.51
CA MET A 5 4.99 9.30 3.89
C MET A 5 6.39 9.90 4.16
N TRP A 6 6.49 11.22 4.08
CA TRP A 6 7.76 11.96 4.18
C TRP A 6 8.05 12.48 5.59
N ILE A 7 7.20 12.14 6.56
CA ILE A 7 7.38 12.54 7.95
C ILE A 7 8.08 11.38 8.67
N GLU A 8 9.14 11.71 9.39
CA GLU A 8 9.75 10.79 10.33
C GLU A 8 8.86 10.69 11.57
N GLU A 9 8.29 9.50 11.78
CA GLU A 9 7.52 9.20 12.96
C GLU A 9 8.49 9.01 14.14
N LYS A 10 8.38 9.85 15.16
CA LYS A 10 9.25 9.81 16.36
C LYS A 10 8.68 8.98 17.50
N ILE A 11 7.44 8.51 17.35
CA ILE A 11 6.70 7.78 18.38
C ILE A 11 5.94 6.64 17.70
N GLY A 12 6.11 5.42 18.21
CA GLY A 12 5.43 4.24 17.69
C GLY A 12 5.99 3.74 16.37
N LYS A 13 5.12 3.13 15.56
CA LYS A 13 5.47 2.49 14.29
C LYS A 13 5.23 3.45 13.12
N ARG A 14 6.04 3.35 12.06
CA ARG A 14 5.80 4.15 10.86
C ARG A 14 4.44 3.81 10.24
N VAL A 15 3.75 4.84 9.76
CA VAL A 15 2.38 4.71 9.24
C VAL A 15 2.29 3.75 8.04
N ASN A 16 3.34 3.65 7.22
CA ASN A 16 3.40 2.76 6.08
C ASN A 16 3.34 1.29 6.53
N GLU A 17 4.13 0.92 7.55
CA GLU A 17 4.14 -0.42 8.11
C GLU A 17 2.85 -0.75 8.87
N MET A 18 2.29 0.21 9.62
CA MET A 18 0.98 0.02 10.28
C MET A 18 -0.11 -0.31 9.26
N ARG A 19 -0.14 0.40 8.13
CA ARG A 19 -1.13 0.15 7.07
C ARG A 19 -0.89 -1.18 6.36
N LEU A 20 0.35 -1.62 6.24
CA LEU A 20 0.64 -2.95 5.72
C LEU A 20 0.16 -4.05 6.66
N ASP A 21 0.28 -3.87 7.99
CA ASP A 21 -0.26 -4.82 8.96
C ASP A 21 -1.79 -4.88 8.91
N ASP A 22 -2.44 -3.71 8.82
CA ASP A 22 -3.90 -3.62 8.62
C ASP A 22 -4.31 -4.43 7.37
N LEU A 23 -3.59 -4.26 6.25
CA LEU A 23 -3.85 -5.00 5.01
C LEU A 23 -3.65 -6.51 5.19
N LYS A 24 -2.55 -6.94 5.82
CA LYS A 24 -2.26 -8.35 6.09
C LYS A 24 -3.35 -8.99 6.93
N ALA A 25 -3.88 -8.27 7.93
CA ALA A 25 -4.94 -8.77 8.81
C ALA A 25 -6.25 -9.08 8.05
N THR A 26 -6.51 -8.42 6.93
CA THR A 26 -7.69 -8.72 6.08
C THR A 26 -7.55 -10.02 5.27
N GLY A 27 -6.33 -10.53 5.10
CA GLY A 27 -6.05 -11.63 4.17
C GLY A 27 -6.07 -11.25 2.68
N ALA A 28 -6.25 -9.96 2.35
CA ALA A 28 -6.25 -9.50 0.97
C ALA A 28 -4.85 -9.57 0.35
N GLN A 29 -4.80 -10.02 -0.91
CA GLN A 29 -3.57 -10.07 -1.71
C GLN A 29 -3.40 -8.83 -2.60
N THR A 30 -4.40 -7.96 -2.65
CA THR A 30 -4.42 -6.77 -3.50
C THR A 30 -4.97 -5.58 -2.73
N ALA A 31 -4.20 -4.49 -2.69
CA ALA A 31 -4.61 -3.21 -2.14
C ALA A 31 -4.90 -2.22 -3.28
N ALA A 32 -6.13 -1.70 -3.32
CA ALA A 32 -6.51 -0.65 -4.26
C ALA A 32 -6.44 0.72 -3.55
N THR A 33 -5.91 1.72 -4.24
CA THR A 33 -5.84 3.10 -3.73
C THR A 33 -6.37 4.09 -4.77
N ALA A 34 -6.94 5.20 -4.33
CA ALA A 34 -7.33 6.33 -5.19
C ALA A 34 -6.43 7.56 -4.95
N CYS A 35 -5.26 7.36 -4.35
CA CYS A 35 -4.33 8.42 -4.00
C CYS A 35 -2.89 7.95 -4.27
N PRO A 36 -2.12 8.66 -5.12
CA PRO A 36 -0.78 8.24 -5.50
C PRO A 36 0.17 8.17 -4.30
N PHE A 37 0.02 9.05 -3.29
CA PHE A 37 0.85 8.99 -2.08
C PHE A 37 0.52 7.78 -1.21
N CYS A 38 -0.73 7.34 -1.15
CA CYS A 38 -1.09 6.12 -0.45
C CYS A 38 -0.51 4.90 -1.17
N LYS A 39 -0.53 4.87 -2.50
CA LYS A 39 0.10 3.83 -3.31
C LYS A 39 1.60 3.73 -3.02
N ILE A 40 2.32 4.85 -3.07
CA ILE A 40 3.76 4.91 -2.78
C ILE A 40 4.05 4.43 -1.35
N MET A 41 3.26 4.90 -0.37
CA MET A 41 3.39 4.51 1.03
C MET A 41 3.26 3.00 1.23
N ILE A 42 2.26 2.37 0.63
CA ILE A 42 2.03 0.93 0.77
C ILE A 42 3.11 0.15 0.01
N ALA A 43 3.47 0.57 -1.20
CA ALA A 43 4.53 -0.04 -1.98
C ALA A 43 5.89 -0.02 -1.24
N ASP A 44 6.20 1.09 -0.59
CA ASP A 44 7.40 1.25 0.23
C ASP A 44 7.43 0.26 1.41
N ALA A 45 6.33 0.15 2.17
CA ALA A 45 6.23 -0.83 3.25
C ALA A 45 6.34 -2.29 2.75
N ILE A 46 5.74 -2.59 1.59
CA ILE A 46 5.82 -3.91 0.97
C ILE A 46 7.28 -4.26 0.64
N SER A 47 8.01 -3.29 0.05
CA SER A 47 9.42 -3.43 -0.29
C SER A 47 10.29 -3.66 0.95
N GLN A 48 10.12 -2.82 1.99
CA GLN A 48 10.90 -2.90 3.24
C GLN A 48 10.70 -4.21 4.01
N THR A 49 9.50 -4.81 3.91
CA THR A 49 9.15 -6.03 4.66
C THR A 49 9.26 -7.30 3.82
N GLY A 50 9.69 -7.21 2.56
CA GLY A 50 9.74 -8.36 1.64
C GLY A 50 8.37 -8.99 1.36
N SER A 51 7.27 -8.24 1.51
CA SER A 51 5.91 -8.77 1.38
C SER A 51 5.41 -8.84 -0.09
N GLY A 52 6.27 -8.53 -1.06
CA GLY A 52 5.89 -8.31 -2.47
C GLY A 52 5.34 -9.53 -3.20
N GLU A 53 5.64 -10.75 -2.73
CA GLU A 53 5.08 -11.99 -3.26
C GLU A 53 3.63 -12.22 -2.81
N LYS A 54 3.19 -11.59 -1.72
CA LYS A 54 1.88 -11.83 -1.10
C LYS A 54 0.88 -10.71 -1.32
N ILE A 55 1.35 -9.47 -1.34
CA ILE A 55 0.49 -8.28 -1.44
C ILE A 55 1.01 -7.38 -2.56
N GLN A 56 0.12 -7.00 -3.46
CA GLN A 56 0.37 -6.00 -4.50
C GLN A 56 -0.51 -4.77 -4.26
N THR A 57 -0.03 -3.59 -4.69
CA THR A 57 -0.80 -2.34 -4.63
C THR A 57 -1.03 -1.77 -6.01
N PHE A 58 -2.26 -1.34 -6.28
CA PHE A 58 -2.66 -0.71 -7.54
C PHE A 58 -3.45 0.57 -7.28
N ASP A 59 -3.46 1.45 -8.27
CA ASP A 59 -4.48 2.48 -8.38
C ASP A 59 -5.81 1.87 -8.83
N VAL A 60 -6.94 2.41 -8.38
CA VAL A 60 -8.28 1.95 -8.78
C VAL A 60 -8.47 1.98 -10.31
N VAL A 61 -7.84 2.92 -11.02
CA VAL A 61 -7.88 3.01 -12.49
C VAL A 61 -7.05 1.89 -13.15
N GLU A 62 -5.94 1.46 -12.54
CA GLU A 62 -5.16 0.32 -13.05
C GLU A 62 -5.95 -0.99 -12.95
N ILE A 63 -6.72 -1.17 -11.86
CA ILE A 63 -7.61 -2.32 -11.71
C ILE A 63 -8.72 -2.29 -12.75
N LEU A 64 -9.28 -1.12 -13.03
CA LEU A 64 -10.29 -0.95 -14.07
C LEU A 64 -9.75 -1.31 -15.46
N SER A 65 -8.58 -0.77 -15.84
CA SER A 65 -7.93 -1.09 -17.13
C SER A 65 -7.66 -2.59 -17.28
N LYS A 66 -7.11 -3.24 -16.24
CA LYS A 66 -6.92 -4.71 -16.23
C LYS A 66 -8.22 -5.50 -16.39
N SER A 67 -9.32 -4.99 -15.86
CA SER A 67 -10.63 -5.66 -15.93
C SER A 67 -11.32 -5.49 -17.29
N CYS A 68 -11.01 -4.40 -18.00
CA CYS A 68 -11.57 -4.10 -19.31
C CYS A 68 -10.71 -4.59 -20.49
N ASN A 69 -9.55 -5.24 -20.23
CA ASN A 69 -8.56 -5.64 -21.24
C ASN A 69 -8.11 -4.48 -22.15
N ILE A 70 -8.00 -3.26 -21.60
CA ILE A 70 -7.51 -2.07 -22.31
C ILE A 70 -6.15 -1.68 -21.74
#